data_AF-A0A966WRS0-F1
#
_entry.id   AF-A0A966WRS0-F1
#
_cell.length_a   1.000
_cell.length_b   1.000
_cell.length_c   1.000
_cell.angle_alpha   90.00
_cell.angle_beta   90.00
_cell.angle_gamma   90.00
#
_symmetry.space_group_name_H-M   'P 1'
#
loop_
_entity.id
_entity.type
_entity.pdbx_description
1 polymer ?
#
loop_
_entity_poly.entity_id
_entity_poly.type
_entity_poly.pdbx_seq_one_letter_code
_entity_poly.pdbx_strand_id
1 'polypeptide(L)' 'RLIPFCAAIGLPTRLSDIGMSVDDTAALERIAAATMTAPHITHLAGPCLTAASIRDAMLAVDALALELTA' A
#
# COMPACT_ATOMS: atom_id res chain seq x y z
N ARG A 1 10.34 -3.73 -14.37
CA ARG A 1 9.21 -3.08 -13.65
C ARG A 1 8.93 -3.92 -12.40
N LEU A 2 8.82 -3.31 -11.22
CA LEU A 2 8.80 -4.06 -9.94
C LEU A 2 7.52 -4.90 -9.77
N ILE A 3 6.33 -4.32 -9.99
CA ILE A 3 5.05 -5.01 -9.82
C ILE A 3 4.94 -6.29 -10.68
N PRO A 4 5.18 -6.26 -12.02
CA PRO A 4 5.14 -7.48 -12.82
C PRO A 4 6.16 -8.55 -12.41
N PHE A 5 7.33 -8.12 -11.91
CA PHE A 5 8.33 -9.07 -11.39
C PHE A 5 7.83 -9.75 -10.11
N CYS A 6 7.29 -8.99 -9.15
CA CYS A 6 6.70 -9.52 -7.92
C CYS A 6 5.59 -10.54 -8.24
N ALA A 7 4.68 -10.20 -9.15
CA ALA A 7 3.64 -11.10 -9.62
C ALA A 7 4.22 -12.38 -10.25
N ALA A 8 5.27 -12.26 -11.08
CA ALA A 8 5.90 -13.39 -11.75
C ALA A 8 6.57 -14.39 -10.79
N ILE A 9 7.00 -13.94 -9.60
CA ILE A 9 7.57 -14.80 -8.56
C ILE A 9 6.56 -15.20 -7.47
N GLY A 10 5.28 -14.87 -7.65
CA GLY A 10 4.20 -15.25 -6.73
C GLY A 10 4.07 -14.39 -5.48
N LEU A 11 4.66 -13.19 -5.46
CA LEU A 11 4.41 -12.23 -4.38
C LEU A 11 3.07 -11.50 -4.58
N PRO A 12 2.35 -11.16 -3.50
CA PRO A 12 1.13 -10.39 -3.58
C PRO A 12 1.42 -8.98 -4.12
N THR A 13 0.57 -8.50 -5.03
CA THR A 13 0.67 -7.17 -5.63
C THR A 13 -0.59 -6.33 -5.47
N ARG A 14 -1.71 -6.97 -5.10
CA ARG A 14 -3.00 -6.34 -4.83
C ARG A 14 -3.42 -6.58 -3.37
N LEU A 15 -4.31 -5.74 -2.85
CA LEU A 15 -4.95 -5.92 -1.53
C LEU A 15 -5.69 -7.26 -1.48
N SER A 16 -6.33 -7.66 -2.57
CA SER A 16 -7.03 -8.95 -2.68
C SER A 16 -6.13 -10.15 -2.43
N ASP A 17 -4.85 -10.05 -2.79
CA ASP A 17 -3.88 -11.15 -2.67
C ASP A 17 -3.51 -11.43 -1.21
N ILE A 18 -3.77 -10.47 -0.32
CA ILE A 18 -3.58 -10.58 1.14
C ILE A 18 -4.90 -10.62 1.91
N GLY A 19 -6.03 -10.84 1.22
CA GLY A 19 -7.35 -10.96 1.84
C GLY A 19 -7.98 -9.64 2.28
N MET A 20 -7.60 -8.53 1.63
CA MET A 20 -8.19 -7.21 1.86
C MET A 20 -8.90 -6.67 0.60
N SER A 21 -9.84 -5.76 0.79
CA SER A 21 -10.51 -5.00 -0.27
C SER A 21 -10.15 -3.52 -0.20
N VAL A 22 -10.21 -2.83 -1.35
CA VAL A 22 -10.17 -1.35 -1.41
C VAL A 22 -11.31 -0.70 -0.61
N ASP A 23 -12.42 -1.43 -0.43
CA ASP A 23 -13.58 -1.00 0.32
C ASP A 23 -13.43 -1.17 1.85
N ASP A 24 -12.34 -1.78 2.33
CA ASP A 24 -12.05 -1.96 3.75
C ASP A 24 -11.56 -0.66 4.40
N THR A 25 -12.27 0.45 4.19
CA THR A 25 -11.83 1.82 4.53
C THR A 25 -11.39 1.94 5.99
N ALA A 26 -12.16 1.39 6.93
CA ALA A 26 -11.84 1.44 8.35
C ALA A 26 -10.57 0.63 8.72
N ALA A 27 -10.26 -0.44 7.98
CA ALA A 27 -9.03 -1.21 8.20
C ALA A 27 -7.82 -0.46 7.61
N LEU A 28 -7.96 0.09 6.41
CA LEU A 28 -6.93 0.88 5.74
C LEU A 28 -6.56 2.13 6.55
N GLU A 29 -7.55 2.84 7.10
CA GLU A 29 -7.32 3.99 8.00
C GLU A 29 -6.58 3.58 9.27
N ARG A 30 -6.95 2.45 9.87
CA ARG A 30 -6.28 1.93 11.07
C ARG A 30 -4.82 1.57 10.80
N ILE A 31 -4.55 0.90 9.68
CA ILE A 31 -3.19 0.52 9.26
C ILE A 31 -2.35 1.77 9.00
N ALA A 32 -2.91 2.76 8.31
CA ALA A 32 -2.23 4.01 8.03
C ALA A 32 -1.90 4.79 9.32
N ALA A 33 -2.85 4.89 10.25
CA ALA A 33 -2.62 5.51 11.56
C ALA A 33 -1.55 4.75 12.36
N ALA A 34 -1.62 3.42 12.41
CA ALA A 34 -0.64 2.59 13.09
C ALA A 34 0.77 2.73 12.49
N THR A 35 0.87 2.84 11.16
CA THR A 35 2.15 3.05 10.46
C THR A 35 2.84 4.32 10.96
N MET A 36 2.10 5.41 11.17
CA MET A 36 2.64 6.67 11.68
C MET A 36 3.20 6.59 13.11
N THR A 37 2.91 5.53 13.85
CA THR A 37 3.48 5.30 15.19
C THR A 37 4.88 4.67 15.14
N ALA A 38 5.31 4.17 13.97
CA ALA A 38 6.61 3.53 13.84
C ALA A 38 7.73 4.58 13.89
N PRO A 39 8.76 4.39 14.75
CA PRO A 39 9.73 5.44 15.08
C PRO A 39 10.62 5.86 13.91
N HIS A 40 10.69 5.05 12.85
CA HIS A 40 11.54 5.32 11.68
C HIS A 40 10.79 6.05 10.55
N ILE A 41 9.46 6.17 10.60
CA ILE A 41 8.67 6.82 9.54
C ILE A 41 9.06 8.29 9.36
N THR A 42 9.38 8.99 10.44
CA THR A 42 9.78 10.40 10.41
C THR A 42 11.18 10.64 9.84
N HIS A 43 11.98 9.58 9.66
CA HIS A 43 13.34 9.67 9.12
C HIS A 43 13.43 9.26 7.65
N LEU A 44 12.31 8.87 7.03
CA LEU A 44 12.29 8.53 5.61
C LEU A 44 12.56 9.78 4.76
N ALA A 45 13.42 9.62 3.76
CA ALA A 45 13.71 10.67 2.81
C ALA A 45 12.47 10.98 1.95
N GLY A 46 12.22 12.26 1.70
CA GLY A 46 11.13 12.72 0.85
C GLY A 46 10.19 13.69 1.57
N PRO A 47 8.97 13.89 1.03
CA PRO A 47 7.94 14.70 1.66
C PRO A 47 7.55 14.13 3.03
N CYS A 48 7.07 15.00 3.92
CA CYS A 48 6.54 14.58 5.21
C CYS A 48 5.38 13.59 5.02
N LEU A 49 5.50 12.41 5.61
CA LEU A 49 4.48 11.37 5.53
C LEU A 49 3.34 11.66 6.49
N THR A 50 2.12 11.36 6.05
CA THR A 50 0.89 11.44 6.83
C THR A 50 0.14 10.13 6.75
N ALA A 51 -0.76 9.86 7.69
CA ALA A 51 -1.64 8.69 7.60
C ALA A 51 -2.45 8.70 6.27
N ALA A 52 -2.96 9.87 5.86
CA ALA A 52 -3.67 10.00 4.59
C ALA A 52 -2.77 9.59 3.40
N SER A 53 -1.53 10.07 3.33
CA SER A 53 -0.63 9.71 2.23
C SER A 53 -0.25 8.23 2.21
N ILE A 54 -0.17 7.57 3.38
CA ILE A 54 0.06 6.12 3.45
C ILE A 54 -1.14 5.35 2.90
N ARG A 55 -2.36 5.69 3.36
CA ARG A 55 -3.60 5.08 2.85
C ARG A 55 -3.73 5.27 1.34
N ASP A 56 -3.51 6.49 0.86
CA ASP A 56 -3.66 6.82 -0.56
C ASP A 56 -2.60 6.09 -1.40
N ALA A 57 -1.38 5.90 -0.87
CA ALA A 57 -0.36 5.09 -1.52
C ALA A 57 -0.74 3.60 -1.60
N MET A 58 -1.37 3.03 -0.58
CA MET A 58 -1.87 1.64 -0.62
C MET A 58 -2.88 1.46 -1.77
N LEU A 59 -3.85 2.39 -1.89
CA LEU A 59 -4.86 2.37 -2.94
C LEU A 59 -4.25 2.60 -4.33
N ALA A 60 -3.28 3.51 -4.45
CA ALA A 60 -2.60 3.78 -5.71
C ALA A 60 -1.79 2.58 -6.20
N VAL A 61 -1.13 1.85 -5.30
CA VAL A 61 -0.38 0.63 -5.65
C VAL A 61 -1.34 -0.48 -6.09
N ASP A 62 -2.47 -0.65 -5.41
CA ASP A 62 -3.50 -1.63 -5.80
C ASP A 62 -4.07 -1.34 -7.21
N ALA A 63 -4.44 -0.09 -7.47
CA ALA A 63 -4.92 0.35 -8.78
C ALA A 63 -3.86 0.15 -9.88
N LEU A 64 -2.60 0.51 -9.62
CA LEU A 64 -1.50 0.31 -10.56
C LEU A 64 -1.24 -1.18 -10.81
N ALA A 65 -1.34 -2.02 -9.77
CA ALA A 65 -1.22 -3.45 -9.92
C ALA A 65 -2.34 -4.02 -10.79
N LEU A 66 -3.59 -3.57 -10.59
CA LEU A 66 -4.73 -3.94 -11.44
C LEU A 66 -4.47 -3.58 -12.91
N GLU A 67 -3.97 -2.39 -13.22
CA GLU A 67 -3.64 -1.97 -14.59
C GLU A 67 -2.50 -2.78 -15.24
N LEU A 68 -1.48 -3.14 -14.46
CA LEU A 68 -0.27 -3.79 -14.99
C LEU A 68 -0.36 -5.32 -15.07
N THR A 69 -1.39 -5.92 -14.46
CA THR A 69 -1.58 -7.38 -14.41
C THR A 69 -2.97 -7.82 -14.92
N ALA A 70 -3.79 -6.89 -15.41
CA ALA A 70 -4.93 -7.18 -16.28
C ALA A 70 -4.45 -7.61 -17.68
#